data_AF-A0A3B9ZVN6-F1
#
_entry.id   AF-A0A3B9ZVN6-F1
#
_cell.length_a   1.000
_cell.length_b   1.000
_cell.length_c   1.000
_cell.angle_alpha   90.00
_cell.angle_beta   90.00
_cell.angle_gamma   90.00
#
_symmetry.space_group_name_H-M   'P 1'
#
loop_
_entity.id
_entity.type
_entity.pdbx_description
1 polymer ?
#
loop_
_entity_poly.entity_id
_entity_poly.type
_entity_poly.pdbx_seq_one_letter_code
_entity_poly.pdbx_strand_id
1 'polypeptide(L)'
;MNLSIRTKFTLGMVFIFFIILVLIVCSSFYLNKLSNKTSAILKENYLSVVYAQEMSEGLMNINQEMINSSLSNKVPDSLFVRKEFYSIDQSFGLEKNNITENGEDKLVASIQTGIKEYRKSFEGIMKSPLQASDILLQQKRFNVLHQQLLILSQMNGKAIESKTDDAKVSAKDASAEMIILGSICFLIALSFMYSFATYFNERFFQLYNGIKEIVSSNYGQRLYFEGSDEFYEISLLFNQMAEKLDHTNPKMSLNLEDDFYVDDRLNDIQEMKNVLFRMKVLEAQAKQAVSRLENMK
;
A
#
# COMPACT_ATOMS: atom_id res chain seq x y z
N MET A 1 -8.38 21.04 31.48
CA MET A 1 -7.58 21.89 30.56
C MET A 1 -8.48 22.19 29.37
N ASN A 2 -8.88 23.45 29.21
CA ASN A 2 -9.81 23.82 28.13
C ASN A 2 -9.05 23.78 26.81
N LEU A 3 -9.54 22.98 25.86
CA LEU A 3 -8.90 22.82 24.55
C LEU A 3 -9.38 23.94 23.63
N SER A 4 -8.42 24.69 23.11
CA SER A 4 -8.63 25.64 22.00
C SER A 4 -9.27 24.93 20.78
N ILE A 5 -10.12 25.63 20.03
CA ILE A 5 -10.71 25.20 18.75
C ILE A 5 -9.62 24.75 17.80
N ARG A 6 -8.52 25.51 17.71
CA ARG A 6 -7.37 25.13 16.87
C ARG A 6 -6.85 23.77 17.29
N THR A 7 -6.77 23.50 18.59
CA THR A 7 -6.31 22.20 19.11
C THR A 7 -7.33 21.09 18.81
N LYS A 8 -8.63 21.33 18.99
CA LYS A 8 -9.69 20.35 18.65
C LYS A 8 -9.68 20.01 17.16
N PHE A 9 -9.52 21.03 16.30
CA PHE A 9 -9.40 20.88 14.85
C PHE A 9 -8.16 20.04 14.49
N THR A 10 -6.99 20.43 15.00
CA THR A 10 -5.73 19.71 14.74
C THR A 10 -5.79 18.27 15.24
N LEU A 11 -6.37 18.02 16.43
CA LEU A 11 -6.51 16.68 16.99
C LEU A 11 -7.37 15.79 16.09
N GLY A 12 -8.46 16.34 15.53
CA GLY A 12 -9.29 15.66 14.54
C GLY A 12 -8.54 15.28 13.27
N MET A 13 -7.76 16.21 12.71
CA MET A 13 -6.93 15.96 11.53
C MET A 13 -5.85 14.91 11.80
N VAL A 14 -5.18 14.98 12.95
CA VAL A 14 -4.19 13.98 13.39
C VAL A 14 -4.84 12.61 13.59
N PHE A 15 -6.06 12.56 14.11
CA PHE A 15 -6.80 11.32 14.29
C PHE A 15 -7.13 10.63 12.96
N ILE A 16 -7.62 11.38 11.96
CA ILE A 16 -7.85 10.83 10.61
C ILE A 16 -6.52 10.36 10.00
N PHE A 17 -5.47 11.16 10.12
CA PHE A 17 -4.14 10.79 9.63
C PHE A 17 -3.63 9.49 10.27
N PHE A 18 -3.86 9.32 11.57
CA PHE A 18 -3.51 8.11 12.29
C PHE A 18 -4.27 6.89 11.78
N ILE A 19 -5.57 7.01 11.49
CA ILE A 19 -6.37 5.93 10.87
C ILE A 19 -5.75 5.52 9.52
N ILE A 20 -5.42 6.51 8.67
CA ILE A 20 -4.81 6.25 7.36
C ILE A 20 -3.46 5.52 7.53
N LEU A 21 -2.62 5.97 8.47
CA LEU A 21 -1.33 5.35 8.75
C LEU A 21 -1.49 3.88 9.17
N VAL A 22 -2.43 3.59 10.07
CA VAL A 22 -2.74 2.21 10.50
C VAL A 22 -3.16 1.36 9.31
N LEU A 23 -4.06 1.85 8.45
CA LEU A 23 -4.51 1.13 7.27
C LEU A 23 -3.35 0.84 6.29
N ILE A 24 -2.47 1.82 6.07
CA ILE A 24 -1.29 1.65 5.19
C ILE A 24 -0.34 0.59 5.76
N VAL A 25 -0.03 0.67 7.06
CA VAL A 25 0.88 -0.28 7.72
C VAL A 25 0.31 -1.69 7.69
N CYS A 26 -0.97 -1.87 8.04
CA CYS A 26 -1.64 -3.16 7.97
C CYS A 26 -1.68 -3.70 6.54
N SER A 27 -2.08 -2.88 5.56
CA SER A 27 -2.12 -3.28 4.15
C SER A 27 -0.75 -3.73 3.65
N SER A 28 0.30 -2.95 3.92
CA SER A 28 1.67 -3.29 3.55
C SER A 28 2.14 -4.59 4.22
N PHE A 29 1.82 -4.79 5.49
CA PHE A 29 2.15 -6.03 6.21
C PHE A 29 1.54 -7.27 5.55
N TYR A 30 0.24 -7.27 5.25
CA TYR A 30 -0.42 -8.41 4.60
C TYR A 30 0.08 -8.63 3.16
N LEU A 31 0.31 -7.55 2.41
CA LEU A 31 0.84 -7.63 1.05
C LEU A 31 2.25 -8.22 1.03
N ASN A 32 3.13 -7.80 1.95
CA ASN A 32 4.47 -8.37 2.09
C ASN A 32 4.42 -9.84 2.51
N LYS A 33 3.53 -10.20 3.45
CA LYS A 33 3.35 -11.60 3.86
C LYS A 33 2.95 -12.49 2.68
N LEU A 34 2.04 -12.01 1.83
CA LEU A 34 1.61 -12.73 0.63
C LEU A 34 2.73 -12.80 -0.42
N SER A 35 3.41 -11.67 -0.69
CA SER A 35 4.51 -11.58 -1.63
C SER A 35 5.66 -12.53 -1.27
N ASN A 36 6.01 -12.62 0.01
CA ASN A 36 7.04 -13.54 0.48
C ASN A 36 6.66 -15.01 0.25
N LYS A 37 5.39 -15.39 0.48
CA LYS A 37 4.91 -16.76 0.20
C LYS A 37 4.99 -17.09 -1.30
N THR A 38 4.56 -16.18 -2.17
CA THR A 38 4.64 -16.39 -3.63
C THR A 38 6.09 -16.43 -4.12
N SER A 39 6.95 -15.56 -3.59
CA SER A 39 8.37 -15.53 -3.94
C SER A 39 9.09 -16.81 -3.50
N ALA A 40 8.74 -17.35 -2.34
CA ALA A 40 9.20 -18.66 -1.89
C ALA A 40 8.80 -19.74 -2.90
N ILE A 41 7.53 -19.86 -3.29
CA ILE A 41 7.08 -20.86 -4.29
C ILE A 41 7.86 -20.76 -5.61
N LEU A 42 8.10 -19.55 -6.10
CA LEU A 42 8.83 -19.31 -7.34
C LEU A 42 10.30 -19.70 -7.21
N LYS A 43 10.98 -19.18 -6.18
CA LYS A 43 12.42 -19.41 -6.00
C LYS A 43 12.71 -20.85 -5.59
N GLU A 44 11.87 -21.41 -4.74
CA GLU A 44 12.09 -22.71 -4.14
C GLU A 44 11.70 -23.82 -5.10
N ASN A 45 10.46 -23.87 -5.59
CA ASN A 45 9.97 -25.06 -6.29
C ASN A 45 9.93 -24.91 -7.81
N TYR A 46 9.55 -23.73 -8.31
CA TYR A 46 9.46 -23.53 -9.76
C TYR A 46 10.83 -23.63 -10.44
N LEU A 47 11.89 -23.10 -9.80
CA LEU A 47 13.25 -23.25 -10.32
C LEU A 47 13.69 -24.72 -10.40
N SER A 48 13.42 -25.55 -9.38
CA SER A 48 13.74 -26.98 -9.43
C SER A 48 12.99 -27.73 -10.55
N VAL A 49 11.74 -27.33 -10.86
CA VAL A 49 11.00 -27.85 -12.03
C VAL A 49 11.72 -27.50 -13.33
N VAL A 50 12.15 -26.24 -13.48
CA VAL A 50 12.89 -25.78 -14.67
C VAL A 50 14.22 -26.51 -14.81
N TYR A 51 15.00 -26.65 -13.74
CA TYR A 51 16.28 -27.36 -13.76
C TYR A 51 16.09 -28.84 -14.12
N ALA A 52 15.06 -29.50 -13.57
CA ALA A 52 14.72 -30.87 -13.93
C ALA A 52 14.37 -31.00 -15.42
N GLN A 53 13.62 -30.03 -15.97
CA GLN A 53 13.25 -30.01 -17.38
C GLN A 53 14.47 -29.79 -18.29
N GLU A 54 15.33 -28.81 -17.99
CA GLU A 54 16.56 -28.54 -18.75
C GLU A 54 17.51 -29.74 -18.75
N MET A 55 17.69 -30.39 -17.60
CA MET A 55 18.48 -31.63 -17.50
C MET A 55 17.85 -32.76 -18.32
N SER A 56 16.53 -32.88 -18.31
CA SER A 56 15.79 -33.91 -19.06
C SER A 56 15.89 -33.68 -20.57
N GLU A 57 15.85 -32.42 -21.01
CA GLU A 57 16.03 -32.04 -22.41
C GLU A 57 17.44 -32.38 -22.89
N GLY A 58 18.48 -31.95 -22.16
CA GLY A 58 19.87 -32.30 -22.49
C GLY A 58 20.10 -33.81 -22.52
N LEU A 59 19.50 -34.55 -21.58
CA LEU A 59 19.57 -36.01 -21.55
C LEU A 59 18.89 -36.64 -22.77
N MET A 60 17.73 -36.11 -23.19
CA MET A 60 17.00 -36.57 -24.37
C MET A 60 17.77 -36.27 -25.66
N ASN A 61 18.39 -35.09 -25.77
CA ASN A 61 19.22 -34.70 -26.90
C ASN A 61 20.42 -35.64 -27.07
N ILE A 62 21.14 -35.96 -25.98
CA ILE A 62 22.25 -36.91 -26.00
C ILE A 62 21.75 -38.31 -26.43
N ASN A 63 20.60 -38.75 -25.91
CA ASN A 63 20.03 -40.05 -26.25
C ASN A 63 19.62 -40.13 -27.72
N GLN A 64 19.03 -39.07 -28.26
CA GLN A 64 18.66 -38.98 -29.68
C GLN A 64 19.89 -38.98 -30.59
N GLU A 65 20.93 -38.21 -30.26
CA GLU A 65 22.19 -38.23 -31.00
C GLU A 65 22.75 -39.65 -31.01
N MET A 66 22.85 -40.31 -29.86
CA MET A 66 23.34 -41.68 -29.76
C MET A 66 22.56 -42.68 -30.64
N ILE A 67 21.23 -42.62 -30.63
CA ILE A 67 20.39 -43.46 -31.49
C ILE A 67 20.63 -43.14 -32.98
N ASN A 68 20.67 -41.87 -33.36
CA ASN A 68 20.85 -41.45 -34.75
C ASN A 68 22.23 -41.83 -35.30
N SER A 69 23.30 -41.65 -34.53
CA SER A 69 24.65 -42.05 -34.92
C SER A 69 24.73 -43.58 -35.04
N SER A 70 24.09 -44.32 -34.14
CA SER A 70 24.00 -45.79 -34.22
C SER A 70 23.30 -46.25 -35.50
N LEU A 71 22.14 -45.68 -35.83
CA LEU A 71 21.38 -46.04 -37.03
C LEU A 71 22.15 -45.69 -38.31
N SER A 72 22.96 -44.64 -38.27
CA SER A 72 23.79 -44.18 -39.40
C SER A 72 25.17 -44.83 -39.45
N ASN A 73 25.49 -45.75 -38.54
CA ASN A 73 26.81 -46.37 -38.37
C ASN A 73 27.96 -45.34 -38.26
N LYS A 74 27.71 -44.25 -37.54
CA LYS A 74 28.65 -43.15 -37.27
C LYS A 74 28.93 -43.04 -35.78
N VAL A 75 30.07 -42.43 -35.44
CA VAL A 75 30.37 -42.05 -34.06
C VAL A 75 29.55 -40.80 -33.70
N PRO A 76 29.00 -40.70 -32.48
CA PRO A 76 28.30 -39.51 -32.02
C PRO A 76 29.15 -38.23 -32.07
N ASP A 77 28.51 -37.08 -32.35
CA ASP A 77 29.19 -35.79 -32.32
C ASP A 77 29.64 -35.44 -30.89
N SER A 78 30.96 -35.56 -30.67
CA SER A 78 31.59 -35.29 -29.38
C SER A 78 31.49 -33.85 -28.90
N LEU A 79 31.40 -32.88 -29.82
CA LEU A 79 31.26 -31.47 -29.46
C LEU A 79 29.82 -31.20 -29.01
N PHE A 80 28.84 -31.72 -29.76
CA PHE A 80 27.44 -31.65 -29.39
C PHE A 80 27.19 -32.28 -28.02
N VAL A 81 27.61 -33.53 -27.82
CA VAL A 81 27.39 -34.24 -26.55
C VAL A 81 28.06 -33.53 -25.36
N ARG A 82 29.28 -33.00 -25.55
CA ARG A 82 29.96 -32.23 -24.50
C ARG A 82 29.19 -30.97 -24.12
N LYS A 83 28.59 -30.29 -25.10
CA LYS A 83 27.75 -29.11 -24.87
C LYS A 83 26.50 -29.48 -24.06
N GLU A 84 25.79 -30.54 -24.44
CA GLU A 84 24.59 -30.98 -23.70
C GLU A 84 24.93 -31.39 -22.27
N PHE A 85 26.04 -32.11 -22.06
CA PHE A 85 26.51 -32.44 -20.71
C PHE A 85 26.88 -31.20 -19.89
N TYR A 86 27.46 -30.17 -20.52
CA TYR A 86 27.75 -28.91 -19.85
C TYR A 86 26.47 -28.21 -19.38
N SER A 87 25.43 -28.16 -20.22
CA SER A 87 24.11 -27.63 -19.84
C SER A 87 23.51 -28.41 -18.66
N ILE A 88 23.57 -29.75 -18.70
CA ILE A 88 23.13 -30.61 -17.59
C ILE A 88 23.88 -30.27 -16.30
N ASP A 89 25.21 -30.11 -16.37
CA ASP A 89 26.02 -29.77 -15.19
C ASP A 89 25.68 -28.40 -14.60
N GLN A 90 25.31 -27.43 -15.45
CA GLN A 90 24.87 -26.10 -15.01
C GLN A 90 23.55 -26.17 -14.25
N SER A 91 22.50 -26.75 -14.85
CA SER A 91 21.19 -26.88 -14.21
C SER A 91 21.26 -27.75 -12.95
N PHE A 92 22.05 -28.84 -12.97
CA PHE A 92 22.30 -29.67 -11.80
C PHE A 92 23.04 -28.92 -10.69
N GLY A 93 23.99 -28.05 -11.04
CA GLY A 93 24.69 -27.20 -10.09
C GLY A 93 23.76 -26.21 -9.38
N LEU A 94 22.78 -25.66 -10.09
CA LEU A 94 21.75 -24.79 -9.50
C LEU A 94 20.80 -25.58 -8.60
N GLU A 95 20.32 -26.73 -9.05
CA GLU A 95 19.46 -27.65 -8.30
C GLU A 95 20.07 -28.04 -6.95
N LYS A 96 21.37 -28.36 -6.93
CA LYS A 96 22.08 -28.70 -5.68
C LYS A 96 22.06 -27.60 -4.62
N ASN A 97 21.91 -26.34 -5.03
CA ASN A 97 21.83 -25.19 -4.13
C ASN A 97 20.38 -24.80 -3.81
N ASN A 98 19.41 -25.55 -4.33
CA ASN A 98 17.98 -25.27 -4.26
C ASN A 98 17.19 -26.52 -3.83
N ILE A 99 17.61 -27.16 -2.74
CA ILE A 99 16.86 -28.28 -2.13
C ILE A 99 15.76 -27.69 -1.25
N THR A 100 14.51 -28.02 -1.55
CA THR A 100 13.33 -27.33 -1.06
C THR A 100 12.28 -28.25 -0.45
N GLU A 101 12.19 -29.47 -0.95
CA GLU A 101 11.21 -30.47 -0.51
C GLU A 101 11.85 -31.61 0.29
N ASN A 102 11.05 -32.19 1.18
CA ASN A 102 11.51 -33.30 2.01
C ASN A 102 11.83 -34.54 1.16
N GLY A 103 13.05 -35.05 1.27
CA GLY A 103 13.53 -36.20 0.49
C GLY A 103 14.09 -35.84 -0.89
N GLU A 104 14.06 -34.57 -1.30
CA GLU A 104 14.70 -34.08 -2.53
C GLU A 104 16.23 -34.25 -2.47
N ASP A 105 16.84 -34.06 -1.30
CA ASP A 105 18.26 -34.29 -1.04
C ASP A 105 18.74 -35.68 -1.50
N LYS A 106 17.98 -36.72 -1.15
CA LYS A 106 18.28 -38.12 -1.52
C LYS A 106 18.08 -38.34 -3.01
N LEU A 107 17.05 -37.73 -3.60
CA LEU A 107 16.79 -37.82 -5.03
C LEU A 107 17.90 -37.14 -5.83
N VAL A 108 18.33 -35.95 -5.44
CA VAL A 108 19.43 -35.19 -6.06
C VAL A 108 20.76 -35.96 -5.94
N ALA A 109 21.03 -36.60 -4.81
CA ALA A 109 22.20 -37.47 -4.67
C ALA A 109 22.16 -38.68 -5.62
N SER A 110 20.97 -39.26 -5.82
CA SER A 110 20.74 -40.35 -6.77
C SER A 110 20.92 -39.90 -8.22
N ILE A 111 20.37 -38.73 -8.59
CA ILE A 111 20.55 -38.07 -9.88
C ILE A 111 22.03 -37.80 -10.14
N GLN A 112 22.78 -37.32 -9.14
CA GLN A 112 24.23 -37.10 -9.28
C GLN A 112 24.96 -38.38 -9.69
N THR A 113 24.58 -39.50 -9.08
CA THR A 113 25.15 -40.81 -9.37
C THR A 113 24.74 -41.26 -10.77
N GLY A 114 23.47 -41.10 -11.12
CA GLY A 114 22.94 -41.40 -12.46
C GLY A 114 23.63 -40.59 -13.57
N ILE A 115 23.87 -39.29 -13.39
CA ILE A 115 24.61 -38.44 -14.34
C ILE A 115 26.03 -38.96 -14.54
N LYS A 116 26.76 -39.24 -13.45
CA LYS A 116 28.13 -39.78 -13.51
C LYS A 116 28.17 -41.13 -14.23
N GLU A 117 27.23 -42.00 -13.91
CA GLU A 117 27.11 -43.31 -14.54
C GLU A 117 26.79 -43.19 -16.03
N TYR A 118 25.82 -42.37 -16.40
CA TYR A 118 25.43 -42.14 -17.79
C TYR A 118 26.58 -41.55 -18.63
N ARG A 119 27.30 -40.56 -18.08
CA ARG A 119 28.49 -39.97 -18.72
C ARG A 119 29.60 -41.00 -18.93
N LYS A 120 29.92 -41.78 -17.89
CA LYS A 120 30.99 -42.80 -17.96
C LYS A 120 30.69 -43.87 -19.00
N SER A 121 29.43 -44.31 -19.11
CA SER A 121 29.07 -45.25 -20.18
C SER A 121 29.22 -44.60 -21.55
N PHE A 122 29.02 -43.29 -21.68
CA PHE A 122 29.11 -42.57 -22.96
C PHE A 122 30.55 -42.44 -23.43
N GLU A 123 31.49 -42.18 -22.53
CA GLU A 123 32.93 -42.10 -22.86
C GLU A 123 33.50 -43.40 -23.47
N GLY A 124 32.95 -44.56 -23.09
CA GLY A 124 33.33 -45.86 -23.67
C GLY A 124 32.88 -46.03 -25.12
N ILE A 125 31.81 -45.34 -25.51
CA ILE A 125 31.14 -45.46 -26.82
C ILE A 125 31.77 -44.54 -27.87
N MET A 126 32.45 -43.47 -27.46
CA MET A 126 33.02 -42.47 -28.36
C MET A 126 34.25 -42.94 -29.17
N LYS A 127 34.66 -44.20 -29.02
CA LYS A 127 35.91 -44.73 -29.58
C LYS A 127 35.72 -45.67 -30.78
N SER A 128 34.52 -46.23 -30.95
CA SER A 128 34.19 -47.22 -31.97
C SER A 128 32.70 -47.15 -32.33
N PRO A 129 32.28 -47.68 -33.51
CA PRO A 129 30.86 -47.84 -33.81
C PRO A 129 30.13 -48.62 -32.71
N LEU A 130 28.92 -48.16 -32.39
CA LEU A 130 28.07 -48.66 -31.30
C LEU A 130 27.72 -50.14 -31.48
N GLN A 131 27.98 -50.97 -30.45
CA GLN A 131 27.47 -52.35 -30.39
C GLN A 131 26.09 -52.38 -29.74
N ALA A 132 25.27 -53.39 -30.07
CA ALA A 132 23.92 -53.56 -29.53
C ALA A 132 23.90 -53.62 -27.99
N SER A 133 24.92 -54.21 -27.36
CA SER A 133 25.05 -54.27 -25.90
C SER A 133 25.29 -52.89 -25.26
N ASP A 134 26.04 -52.03 -25.93
CA ASP A 134 26.35 -50.68 -25.44
C ASP A 134 25.12 -49.78 -25.51
N ILE A 135 24.36 -49.88 -26.60
CA ILE A 135 23.08 -49.17 -26.79
C ILE A 135 22.09 -49.58 -25.70
N LEU A 136 21.96 -50.89 -25.43
CA LEU A 136 21.03 -51.39 -24.41
C LEU A 136 21.39 -50.90 -23.01
N LEU A 137 22.67 -50.92 -22.64
CA LEU A 137 23.15 -50.41 -21.36
C LEU A 137 22.87 -48.91 -21.23
N GLN A 138 23.11 -48.15 -22.30
CA GLN A 138 22.84 -46.72 -22.31
C GLN A 138 21.36 -46.40 -22.17
N GLN A 139 20.50 -47.08 -22.94
CA GLN A 139 19.06 -46.86 -22.86
C GLN A 139 18.53 -47.16 -21.45
N LYS A 140 19.07 -48.20 -20.79
CA LYS A 140 18.72 -48.49 -19.39
C LYS A 140 19.12 -47.35 -18.45
N ARG A 141 20.34 -46.81 -18.59
CA ARG A 141 20.83 -45.68 -17.76
C ARG A 141 20.05 -44.40 -18.03
N PHE A 142 19.77 -44.11 -19.31
CA PHE A 142 18.89 -43.03 -19.74
C PHE A 142 17.53 -43.12 -19.07
N ASN A 143 16.85 -44.27 -19.16
CA ASN A 143 15.51 -44.46 -18.60
C ASN A 143 15.48 -44.21 -17.09
N VAL A 144 16.48 -44.73 -16.35
CA VAL A 144 16.57 -44.53 -14.90
C VAL A 144 16.75 -43.06 -14.55
N LEU A 145 17.72 -42.39 -15.19
CA LEU A 145 18.01 -40.98 -14.91
C LEU A 145 16.84 -40.07 -15.32
N HIS A 146 16.24 -40.32 -16.49
CA HIS A 146 15.06 -39.59 -16.96
C HIS A 146 13.88 -39.76 -16.00
N GLN A 147 13.65 -40.96 -15.49
CA GLN A 147 12.61 -41.19 -14.48
C GLN A 147 12.88 -40.42 -13.18
N GLN A 148 14.13 -40.33 -12.74
CA GLN A 148 14.49 -39.55 -11.55
C GLN A 148 14.25 -38.04 -11.76
N LEU A 149 14.58 -37.51 -12.93
CA LEU A 149 14.31 -36.10 -13.29
C LEU A 149 12.80 -35.82 -13.36
N LEU A 150 12.01 -36.76 -13.90
CA LEU A 150 10.54 -36.66 -13.86
C LEU A 150 10.01 -36.65 -12.43
N ILE A 151 10.54 -37.49 -11.54
CA ILE A 151 10.13 -37.52 -10.13
C ILE A 151 10.50 -36.19 -9.44
N LEU A 152 11.67 -35.62 -9.73
CA LEU A 152 12.09 -34.32 -9.20
C LEU A 152 11.14 -33.20 -9.62
N SER A 153 10.81 -33.15 -10.91
CA SER A 153 9.86 -32.21 -11.49
C SER A 153 8.45 -32.38 -10.88
N GLN A 154 7.97 -33.61 -10.74
CA GLN A 154 6.65 -33.89 -10.16
C GLN A 154 6.57 -33.57 -8.66
N MET A 155 7.63 -33.86 -7.90
CA MET A 155 7.72 -33.54 -6.48
C MET A 155 7.56 -32.03 -6.27
N ASN A 156 8.36 -31.23 -6.97
CA ASN A 156 8.28 -29.78 -6.90
C ASN A 156 6.99 -29.22 -7.51
N GLY A 157 6.48 -29.80 -8.60
CA GLY A 157 5.20 -29.41 -9.20
C GLY A 157 4.03 -29.56 -8.23
N LYS A 158 3.97 -30.66 -7.47
CA LYS A 158 2.97 -30.86 -6.42
C LYS A 158 3.13 -29.89 -5.25
N ALA A 159 4.37 -29.58 -4.88
CA ALA A 159 4.64 -28.58 -3.85
C ALA A 159 4.15 -27.18 -4.28
N ILE A 160 4.33 -26.80 -5.55
CA ILE A 160 3.78 -25.56 -6.10
C ILE A 160 2.26 -25.54 -5.97
N GLU A 161 1.58 -26.62 -6.35
CA GLU A 161 0.12 -26.72 -6.26
C GLU A 161 -0.36 -26.53 -4.81
N SER A 162 0.18 -27.31 -3.87
CA SER A 162 -0.21 -27.24 -2.45
C SER A 162 0.10 -25.88 -1.83
N LYS A 163 1.31 -25.34 -2.03
CA LYS A 163 1.71 -24.03 -1.48
C LYS A 163 0.92 -22.88 -2.11
N THR A 164 0.51 -23.00 -3.37
CA THR A 164 -0.34 -22.02 -4.06
C THR A 164 -1.75 -22.00 -3.47
N ASP A 165 -2.32 -23.17 -3.21
CA ASP A 165 -3.63 -23.27 -2.54
C ASP A 165 -3.59 -22.68 -1.14
N ASP A 166 -2.54 -22.97 -0.36
CA ASP A 166 -2.32 -22.37 0.97
C ASP A 166 -2.16 -20.84 0.90
N ALA A 167 -1.45 -20.34 -0.10
CA ALA A 167 -1.29 -18.90 -0.34
C ALA A 167 -2.63 -18.24 -0.69
N LYS A 168 -3.47 -18.91 -1.49
CA LYS A 168 -4.80 -18.43 -1.86
C LYS A 168 -5.74 -18.37 -0.66
N VAL A 169 -5.74 -19.39 0.20
CA VAL A 169 -6.50 -19.38 1.46
C VAL A 169 -6.02 -18.23 2.35
N SER A 170 -4.70 -18.10 2.53
CA SER A 170 -4.09 -17.01 3.32
C SER A 170 -4.47 -15.62 2.79
N ALA A 171 -4.50 -15.44 1.47
CA ALA A 171 -4.89 -14.18 0.84
C ALA A 171 -6.37 -13.85 1.06
N LYS A 172 -7.24 -14.88 1.03
CA LYS A 172 -8.67 -14.73 1.30
C LYS A 172 -8.91 -14.31 2.76
N ASP A 173 -8.25 -14.97 3.70
CA ASP A 173 -8.37 -14.66 5.13
C ASP A 173 -7.86 -13.23 5.42
N ALA A 174 -6.69 -12.88 4.88
CA ALA A 174 -6.15 -11.51 4.98
C ALA A 174 -7.11 -10.46 4.38
N SER A 175 -7.74 -10.76 3.24
CA SER A 175 -8.72 -9.86 2.62
C SER A 175 -9.96 -9.68 3.50
N ALA A 176 -10.46 -10.75 4.12
CA ALA A 176 -11.59 -10.68 5.04
C ALA A 176 -11.25 -9.82 6.28
N GLU A 177 -10.08 -10.03 6.88
CA GLU A 177 -9.58 -9.23 8.00
C GLU A 177 -9.44 -7.74 7.62
N MET A 178 -8.90 -7.45 6.44
CA MET A 178 -8.78 -6.06 5.93
C MET A 178 -10.13 -5.41 5.64
N ILE A 179 -11.12 -6.15 5.13
CA ILE A 179 -12.47 -5.63 4.90
C ILE A 179 -13.13 -5.28 6.24
N ILE A 180 -13.01 -6.15 7.25
CA ILE A 180 -13.56 -5.90 8.59
C ILE A 180 -12.90 -4.66 9.21
N LEU A 181 -11.56 -4.61 9.21
CA LEU A 181 -10.80 -3.48 9.74
C LEU A 181 -11.13 -2.18 9.00
N GLY A 182 -11.11 -2.21 7.67
CA GLY A 182 -11.42 -1.08 6.81
C GLY A 182 -12.84 -0.55 7.03
N SER A 183 -13.80 -1.46 7.21
CA SER A 183 -15.21 -1.10 7.51
C SER A 183 -15.34 -0.42 8.87
N ILE A 184 -14.67 -0.92 9.91
CA ILE A 184 -14.63 -0.31 11.24
C ILE A 184 -13.99 1.08 11.16
N CYS A 185 -12.82 1.20 10.53
CA CYS A 185 -12.14 2.48 10.33
C CYS A 185 -13.00 3.48 9.55
N PHE A 186 -13.70 3.02 8.51
CA PHE A 186 -14.61 3.86 7.73
C PHE A 186 -15.78 4.36 8.58
N LEU A 187 -16.43 3.50 9.37
CA LEU A 187 -17.53 3.91 10.25
C LEU A 187 -17.08 4.92 11.30
N ILE A 188 -15.89 4.72 11.88
CA ILE A 188 -15.28 5.66 12.82
C ILE A 188 -15.02 7.02 12.14
N ALA A 189 -14.40 7.01 10.95
CA ALA A 189 -14.12 8.22 10.20
C ALA A 189 -15.41 8.95 9.77
N LEU A 190 -16.43 8.20 9.35
CA LEU A 190 -17.74 8.74 8.96
C LEU A 190 -18.47 9.38 10.16
N SER A 191 -18.48 8.71 11.31
CA SER A 191 -19.04 9.24 12.56
C SER A 191 -18.31 10.50 13.01
N PHE A 192 -16.97 10.48 12.95
CA PHE A 192 -16.15 11.65 13.24
C PHE A 192 -16.44 12.80 12.29
N MET A 193 -16.52 12.55 10.98
CA MET A 193 -16.81 13.56 9.97
C MET A 193 -18.17 14.23 10.22
N TYR A 194 -19.21 13.45 10.51
CA TYR A 194 -20.54 13.99 10.80
C TYR A 194 -20.53 14.82 12.09
N SER A 195 -19.94 14.31 13.17
CA SER A 195 -19.82 15.03 14.44
C SER A 195 -19.06 16.35 14.29
N PHE A 196 -17.94 16.31 13.57
CA PHE A 196 -17.11 17.47 13.28
C PHE A 196 -17.86 18.51 12.45
N ALA A 197 -18.48 18.10 11.34
CA ALA A 197 -19.24 18.99 10.46
C ALA A 197 -20.38 19.68 11.21
N THR A 198 -21.16 18.94 12.01
CA THR A 198 -22.28 19.49 12.79
C THR A 198 -21.79 20.52 13.82
N TYR A 199 -20.74 20.20 14.59
CA TYR A 199 -20.20 21.11 15.60
C TYR A 199 -19.77 22.46 15.00
N PHE A 200 -19.05 22.44 13.87
CA PHE A 200 -18.58 23.67 13.23
C PHE A 200 -19.70 24.40 12.48
N ASN A 201 -20.51 23.69 11.69
CA ASN A 201 -21.58 24.32 10.90
C ASN A 201 -22.58 25.03 11.79
N GLU A 202 -22.99 24.43 12.91
CA GLU A 202 -23.93 25.05 13.83
C GLU A 202 -23.38 26.37 14.39
N ARG A 203 -22.13 26.38 14.86
CA ARG A 203 -21.52 27.59 15.44
C ARG A 203 -21.25 28.66 14.40
N PHE A 204 -20.80 28.30 13.20
CA PHE A 204 -20.64 29.27 12.11
C PHE A 204 -21.99 29.86 11.68
N PHE A 205 -23.04 29.04 11.62
CA PHE A 205 -24.38 29.52 11.25
C PHE A 205 -24.98 30.45 12.30
N GLN A 206 -24.83 30.13 13.59
CA GLN A 206 -25.26 31.01 14.69
C GLN A 206 -24.50 32.33 14.67
N LEU A 207 -23.17 32.31 14.47
CA LEU A 207 -22.37 33.53 14.35
C LEU A 207 -22.79 34.37 13.13
N TYR A 208 -22.98 33.73 11.98
CA TYR A 208 -23.45 34.39 10.75
C TYR A 208 -24.80 35.10 10.96
N ASN A 209 -25.78 34.40 11.54
CA ASN A 209 -27.09 35.00 11.81
C ASN A 209 -27.00 36.11 12.86
N GLY A 210 -26.19 35.94 13.91
CA GLY A 210 -25.94 36.98 14.91
C GLY A 210 -25.41 38.27 14.26
N ILE A 211 -24.39 38.16 13.41
CA ILE A 211 -23.84 39.31 12.68
C ILE A 211 -24.91 39.96 11.79
N LYS A 212 -25.72 39.15 11.08
CA LYS A 212 -26.79 39.64 10.21
C LYS A 212 -27.84 40.46 10.97
N GLU A 213 -28.21 40.05 12.18
CA GLU A 213 -29.16 40.77 13.03
C GLU A 213 -28.58 42.11 13.50
N ILE A 214 -27.30 42.16 13.89
CA ILE A 214 -26.63 43.41 14.28
C ILE A 214 -26.56 44.38 13.10
N VAL A 215 -26.22 43.90 11.90
CA VAL A 215 -26.22 44.74 10.68
C VAL A 215 -27.63 45.28 10.36
N SER A 216 -28.66 44.53 10.71
CA SER A 216 -30.07 44.93 10.53
C SER A 216 -30.59 45.82 11.67
N SER A 217 -29.69 46.36 12.51
CA SER A 217 -30.01 47.18 13.69
C SER A 217 -30.85 46.47 14.77
N ASN A 218 -30.87 45.13 14.76
CA ASN A 218 -31.51 44.34 15.81
C ASN A 218 -30.53 44.04 16.95
N TYR A 219 -30.18 45.07 17.72
CA TYR A 219 -29.18 44.98 18.78
C TYR A 219 -29.61 44.17 20.01
N GLY A 220 -30.87 43.73 20.08
CA GLY A 220 -31.37 42.82 21.11
C GLY A 220 -30.90 41.37 20.92
N GLN A 221 -30.34 41.01 19.76
CA GLN A 221 -29.82 39.67 19.52
C GLN A 221 -28.64 39.36 20.45
N ARG A 222 -28.63 38.14 20.99
CA ARG A 222 -27.51 37.62 21.79
C ARG A 222 -27.04 36.29 21.21
N LEU A 223 -25.75 36.03 21.35
CA LEU A 223 -25.09 34.80 20.93
C LEU A 223 -24.71 34.02 22.19
N TYR A 224 -25.05 32.74 22.24
CA TYR A 224 -24.73 31.87 23.37
C TYR A 224 -24.06 30.62 22.86
N PHE A 225 -22.75 30.53 23.09
CA PHE A 225 -21.97 29.37 22.78
C PHE A 225 -21.58 28.67 24.07
N GLU A 226 -22.08 27.47 24.31
CA GLU A 226 -21.66 26.70 25.49
C GLU A 226 -20.18 26.27 25.36
N GLY A 227 -19.47 26.27 26.49
CA GLY A 227 -18.08 25.82 26.59
C GLY A 227 -17.13 26.88 27.13
N SER A 228 -15.85 26.69 26.85
CA SER A 228 -14.75 27.52 27.34
C SER A 228 -13.63 27.64 26.29
N ASP A 229 -14.02 27.47 25.03
CA ASP A 229 -13.16 27.64 23.85
C ASP A 229 -13.37 29.02 23.22
N GLU A 230 -12.65 29.32 22.15
CA GLU A 230 -12.67 30.64 21.54
C GLU A 230 -14.07 31.03 20.99
N PHE A 231 -14.98 30.07 20.75
CA PHE A 231 -16.37 30.39 20.43
C PHE A 231 -17.09 30.96 21.64
N TYR A 232 -16.88 30.41 22.84
CA TYR A 232 -17.42 31.00 24.07
C TYR A 232 -16.94 32.45 24.24
N GLU A 233 -15.64 32.72 24.06
CA GLU A 233 -15.10 34.08 24.13
C GLU A 233 -15.71 35.01 23.06
N ILE A 234 -15.89 34.52 21.82
CA ILE A 234 -16.58 35.26 20.76
C ILE A 234 -18.02 35.61 21.18
N SER A 235 -18.74 34.70 21.84
CA SER A 235 -20.11 34.97 22.29
C SER A 235 -20.18 36.10 23.33
N LEU A 236 -19.22 36.14 24.26
CA LEU A 236 -19.12 37.20 25.26
C LEU A 236 -18.83 38.56 24.62
N LEU A 237 -17.82 38.62 23.73
CA LEU A 237 -17.45 39.84 23.01
C LEU A 237 -18.58 40.34 22.10
N PHE A 238 -19.25 39.42 21.41
CA PHE A 238 -20.42 39.74 20.58
C PHE A 238 -21.55 40.35 21.42
N ASN A 239 -21.90 39.74 22.55
CA ASN A 239 -22.97 40.23 23.41
C ASN A 239 -22.66 41.61 24.01
N GLN A 240 -21.42 41.85 24.41
CA GLN A 240 -20.96 43.16 24.89
C GLN A 240 -21.05 44.24 23.80
N MET A 241 -20.71 43.90 22.56
CA MET A 241 -20.85 44.81 21.42
C MET A 241 -22.33 45.13 21.14
N ALA A 242 -23.17 44.10 21.12
CA ALA A 242 -24.61 44.25 20.91
C ALA A 242 -25.26 45.11 22.00
N GLU A 243 -24.91 44.89 23.27
CA GLU A 243 -25.39 45.69 24.40
C GLU A 243 -24.99 47.16 24.30
N LYS A 244 -23.73 47.46 23.96
CA LYS A 244 -23.30 48.85 23.74
C LYS A 244 -24.09 49.53 22.64
N LEU A 245 -24.31 48.85 21.51
CA LEU A 245 -25.07 49.38 20.37
C LEU A 245 -26.55 49.57 20.69
N ASP A 246 -27.14 48.69 21.50
CA ASP A 246 -28.53 48.79 21.97
C ASP A 246 -28.71 50.01 22.89
N HIS A 247 -27.71 50.31 23.73
CA HIS A 247 -27.72 51.50 24.60
C HIS A 247 -27.49 52.83 23.87
N THR A 248 -26.67 52.86 22.81
CA THR A 248 -26.47 54.09 22.01
C THR A 248 -27.53 54.29 20.92
N ASN A 249 -28.26 53.24 20.51
CA ASN A 249 -29.35 53.33 19.54
C ASN A 249 -30.65 52.68 20.09
N PRO A 250 -31.21 53.17 21.22
CA PRO A 250 -32.44 52.62 21.76
C PRO A 250 -33.55 52.79 20.72
N LYS A 251 -34.34 51.73 20.50
CA LYS A 251 -35.52 51.77 19.62
C LYS A 251 -36.35 53.01 19.95
N MET A 252 -36.39 53.93 19.00
CA MET A 252 -37.22 55.12 19.03
C MET A 252 -38.68 54.68 19.18
N SER A 253 -39.23 54.77 20.39
CA SER A 253 -40.67 54.97 20.53
C SER A 253 -40.95 56.33 19.90
N LEU A 254 -41.65 56.33 18.76
CA LEU A 254 -42.15 57.52 18.09
C LEU A 254 -42.90 58.40 19.09
N ASN A 255 -42.25 59.44 19.56
CA ASN A 255 -42.90 60.66 20.00
C ASN A 255 -42.23 61.80 19.23
N LEU A 256 -43.09 62.52 18.52
CA LEU A 256 -42.81 63.70 17.72
C LEU A 256 -42.38 64.84 18.67
N GLU A 257 -41.17 65.37 18.51
CA GLU A 257 -40.87 66.81 18.59
C GLU A 257 -39.39 67.08 18.25
N ASP A 258 -39.18 68.21 17.59
CA ASP A 258 -38.08 68.55 16.69
C ASP A 258 -36.71 68.91 17.34
N ASP A 259 -35.68 68.76 16.49
CA ASP A 259 -34.42 69.54 16.40
C ASP A 259 -33.40 69.53 17.56
N PHE A 260 -32.42 68.60 17.50
CA PHE A 260 -30.97 68.89 17.72
C PHE A 260 -29.94 67.77 17.38
N TYR A 261 -30.31 66.60 16.84
CA TYR A 261 -29.40 65.42 16.79
C TYR A 261 -28.80 65.10 15.40
N VAL A 262 -28.09 66.04 14.78
CA VAL A 262 -27.36 65.78 13.50
C VAL A 262 -25.84 65.67 13.71
N ASP A 263 -25.29 66.25 14.78
CA ASP A 263 -23.83 66.31 14.99
C ASP A 263 -23.24 64.97 15.49
N ASP A 264 -23.90 64.31 16.46
CA ASP A 264 -23.38 63.08 17.08
C ASP A 264 -23.38 61.87 16.12
N ARG A 265 -24.39 61.77 15.24
CA ARG A 265 -24.47 60.70 14.22
C ARG A 265 -23.36 60.81 13.17
N LEU A 266 -22.88 62.02 12.87
CA LEU A 266 -21.76 62.20 11.95
C LEU A 266 -20.45 61.71 12.59
N ASN A 267 -20.31 61.90 13.90
CA ASN A 267 -19.15 61.45 14.66
C ASN A 267 -19.09 59.92 14.75
N ASP A 268 -20.21 59.26 15.03
CA ASP A 268 -20.29 57.78 15.08
C ASP A 268 -20.03 57.13 13.72
N ILE A 269 -20.54 57.72 12.63
CA ILE A 269 -20.24 57.25 11.26
C ILE A 269 -18.75 57.43 10.94
N GLN A 270 -18.14 58.52 11.41
CA GLN A 270 -16.72 58.79 11.21
C GLN A 270 -15.85 57.82 12.04
N GLU A 271 -16.27 57.48 13.26
CA GLU A 271 -15.59 56.51 14.10
C GLU A 271 -15.71 55.09 13.51
N MET A 272 -16.88 54.72 12.99
CA MET A 272 -17.07 53.45 12.29
C MET A 272 -16.23 53.35 11.00
N LYS A 273 -16.12 54.45 10.23
CA LYS A 273 -15.19 54.53 9.09
C LYS A 273 -13.74 54.32 9.53
N ASN A 274 -13.34 54.88 10.67
CA ASN A 274 -12.00 54.68 11.22
C ASN A 274 -11.76 53.22 11.67
N VAL A 275 -12.74 52.57 12.29
CA VAL A 275 -12.64 51.15 12.68
C VAL A 275 -12.55 50.24 11.46
N LEU A 276 -13.40 50.45 10.44
CA LEU A 276 -13.35 49.71 9.18
C LEU A 276 -12.01 49.91 8.46
N PHE A 277 -11.47 51.12 8.49
CA PHE A 277 -10.14 51.40 7.94
C PHE A 277 -9.05 50.63 8.69
N ARG A 278 -9.09 50.62 10.03
CA ARG A 278 -8.15 49.85 10.86
C ARG A 278 -8.24 48.35 10.60
N MET A 279 -9.45 47.81 10.43
CA MET A 279 -9.65 46.40 10.06
C MET A 279 -9.05 46.07 8.70
N LYS A 280 -9.20 46.96 7.71
CA LYS A 280 -8.62 46.79 6.38
C LYS A 280 -7.09 46.85 6.38
N VAL A 281 -6.51 47.70 7.23
CA VAL A 281 -5.06 47.76 7.45
C VAL A 281 -4.55 46.47 8.12
N LEU A 282 -5.28 45.97 9.13
CA LEU A 282 -4.98 44.69 9.78
C LEU A 282 -5.07 43.52 8.80
N GLU A 283 -6.06 43.50 7.91
CA GLU A 283 -6.18 42.49 6.83
C GLU A 283 -4.96 42.54 5.89
N ALA A 284 -4.52 43.73 5.48
CA ALA A 284 -3.34 43.89 4.64
C ALA A 284 -2.04 43.46 5.34
N GLN A 285 -1.88 43.79 6.62
CA GLN A 285 -0.74 43.34 7.44
C GLN A 285 -0.75 41.81 7.62
N ALA A 286 -1.92 41.21 7.84
CA ALA A 286 -2.07 39.77 7.92
C ALA A 286 -1.72 39.08 6.59
N LYS A 287 -2.18 39.62 5.45
CA LYS A 287 -1.79 39.11 4.12
C LYS A 287 -0.29 39.21 3.87
N GLN A 288 0.35 40.31 4.28
CA GLN A 288 1.79 40.47 4.13
C GLN A 288 2.59 39.52 5.05
N ALA A 289 2.10 39.26 6.27
CA ALA A 289 2.70 38.28 7.17
C ALA A 289 2.58 36.86 6.62
N VAL A 290 1.43 36.50 6.04
CA VAL A 290 1.22 35.21 5.36
C VAL A 290 2.13 35.06 4.14
N SER A 291 2.23 36.09 3.29
CA SER A 291 3.15 36.10 2.14
C SER A 291 4.62 35.94 2.53
N ARG A 292 5.06 36.59 3.63
CA ARG A 292 6.43 36.42 4.14
C ARG A 292 6.68 35.00 4.63
N LEU A 293 5.70 34.37 5.27
CA LEU A 293 5.79 32.97 5.70
C LEU A 293 5.81 31.99 4.52
N GLU A 294 5.10 32.30 3.43
CA GLU A 294 5.13 31.51 2.19
C GLU A 294 6.46 31.63 1.44
N ASN A 295 7.10 32.81 1.46
CA ASN A 295 8.41 33.05 0.84
C ASN A 295 9.61 32.60 1.69
N MET A 296 9.37 32.08 2.90
CA MET A 296 10.39 31.49 3.79
C MET A 296 10.42 29.96 3.74
N LYS A 297 9.62 29.34 2.86
CA LYS A 297 9.76 27.94 2.43
C LYS A 297 10.52 27.87 1.10
#